data_AF-A0A841TCM1-F1
#
_entry.id   AF-A0A841TCM1-F1
#
_cell.length_a   1.000
_cell.length_b   1.000
_cell.length_c   1.000
_cell.angle_alpha   90.00
_cell.angle_beta   90.00
_cell.angle_gamma   90.00
#
_symmetry.space_group_name_H-M   'P 1'
#
loop_
_entity.id
_entity.type
_entity.pdbx_description
1 polymer ?
#
loop_
_entity_poly.entity_id
_entity_poly.type
_entity_poly.pdbx_seq_one_letter_code
_entity_poly.pdbx_strand_id
1 'polypeptide(L)'
;MSLEIERKFLLTEPLEAIKATGKLAVRSEQRIEQTYLAMDETQELRIRRITDLATGRKEFTHTFKRGNGMVREEVEYEISESIYEQIAGAFGAVPLTKNRITADWEGIGVEIDIYDQLDLTVVEVEFASEQEANAFELPYWFGRDIGAEKQYSNKTVWRSLQKRA
;
A
#
# COMPACT_ATOMS: atom_id res chain seq x y z
N MET A 1 -18.00 5.86 -5.08
CA MET A 1 -16.73 5.98 -5.81
C MET A 1 -16.00 7.15 -5.21
N SER A 2 -14.91 6.88 -4.51
CA SER A 2 -13.98 7.89 -3.99
C SER A 2 -12.89 8.14 -5.03
N LEU A 3 -12.35 9.35 -5.03
CA LEU A 3 -11.17 9.73 -5.79
C LEU A 3 -9.97 9.68 -4.84
N GLU A 4 -8.99 8.84 -5.11
CA GLU A 4 -7.72 8.81 -4.36
C GLU A 4 -6.66 9.61 -5.09
N ILE A 5 -5.89 10.43 -4.36
CA ILE A 5 -4.76 11.23 -4.84
C ILE A 5 -3.54 10.91 -3.97
N GLU A 6 -2.55 10.21 -4.53
CA GLU A 6 -1.38 9.73 -3.77
C GLU A 6 -0.06 10.03 -4.50
N ARG A 7 1.03 10.20 -3.73
CA ARG A 7 2.40 10.13 -4.24
C ARG A 7 3.18 9.04 -3.52
N LYS A 8 4.11 8.40 -4.23
CA LYS A 8 4.86 7.23 -3.75
C LYS A 8 6.35 7.41 -3.99
N PHE A 9 7.16 7.11 -2.98
CA PHE A 9 8.61 7.33 -3.02
C PHE A 9 9.37 6.12 -2.48
N LEU A 10 10.61 5.95 -2.94
CA LEU A 10 11.59 5.09 -2.27
C LEU A 10 12.14 5.83 -1.03
N LEU A 11 12.64 5.08 -0.05
CA LEU A 11 13.38 5.66 1.08
C LEU A 11 14.85 5.88 0.68
N THR A 12 15.42 7.02 1.07
CA THR A 12 16.88 7.27 0.96
C THR A 12 17.65 6.87 2.21
N GLU A 13 16.96 6.76 3.34
CA GLU A 13 17.54 6.44 4.64
C GLU A 13 16.91 5.18 5.22
N PRO A 14 17.67 4.38 6.01
CA PRO A 14 17.09 3.26 6.75
C PRO A 14 15.98 3.72 7.69
N LEU A 15 14.89 2.95 7.77
CA LEU A 15 13.74 3.28 8.62
C LEU A 15 14.12 3.53 10.09
N GLU A 16 15.08 2.77 10.62
CA GLU A 16 15.56 2.94 11.99
C GLU A 16 16.24 4.32 12.21
N ALA A 17 16.94 4.84 11.20
CA ALA A 17 17.52 6.19 11.28
C ALA A 17 16.43 7.27 11.29
N ILE A 18 15.37 7.08 10.48
CA ILE A 18 14.21 7.96 10.44
C ILE A 18 13.50 7.96 11.81
N LYS A 19 13.23 6.78 12.39
CA LYS A 19 12.64 6.62 13.71
C LYS A 19 13.48 7.28 14.81
N ALA A 20 14.81 7.15 14.75
CA ALA A 20 15.73 7.72 15.73
C ALA A 20 15.69 9.26 15.80
N THR A 21 15.18 9.94 14.78
CA THR A 21 14.99 11.40 14.84
C THR A 21 13.94 11.85 15.85
N GLY A 22 13.05 10.95 16.29
CA GLY A 22 11.92 11.27 17.17
C GLY A 22 10.82 12.10 16.51
N LYS A 23 10.93 12.39 15.21
CA LYS A 23 9.95 13.18 14.44
C LYS A 23 8.83 12.33 13.83
N LEU A 24 9.03 11.01 13.76
CA LEU A 24 8.05 10.07 13.22
C LEU A 24 7.15 9.58 14.36
N ALA A 25 5.94 10.11 14.46
CA ALA A 25 4.95 9.69 15.43
C ALA A 25 4.08 8.55 14.84
N VAL A 26 4.43 7.31 15.17
CA VAL A 26 3.71 6.11 14.71
C VAL A 26 2.30 6.09 15.32
N ARG A 27 1.30 5.91 14.46
CA ARG A 27 -0.12 5.83 14.82
C ARG A 27 -0.62 4.39 14.85
N SER A 28 -0.21 3.58 13.87
CA SER A 28 -0.57 2.17 13.79
C SER A 28 0.44 1.38 12.97
N GLU A 29 0.45 0.07 13.18
CA GLU A 29 1.18 -0.88 12.34
C GLU A 29 0.25 -2.04 11.94
N GLN A 30 0.24 -2.38 10.66
CA GLN A 30 -0.65 -3.37 10.10
C GLN A 30 0.09 -4.36 9.21
N ARG A 31 -0.23 -5.65 9.34
CA ARG A 31 0.11 -6.68 8.35
C ARG A 31 -0.92 -6.66 7.25
N ILE A 32 -0.50 -6.49 6.02
CA ILE A 32 -1.38 -6.49 4.85
C ILE A 32 -1.00 -7.63 3.92
N GLU A 33 -1.99 -8.44 3.55
CA GLU A 33 -1.89 -9.51 2.58
C GLU A 33 -2.91 -9.29 1.49
N GLN A 34 -2.46 -9.22 0.25
CA GLN A 34 -3.32 -8.90 -0.89
C GLN A 34 -3.12 -9.85 -2.05
N THR A 35 -4.24 -10.29 -2.62
CA THR A 35 -4.29 -11.19 -3.78
C THR A 35 -5.16 -10.57 -4.85
N TYR A 36 -4.60 -10.47 -6.06
CA TYR A 36 -5.27 -9.89 -7.21
C TYR A 36 -6.00 -10.99 -7.99
N LEU A 37 -7.32 -10.94 -7.98
CA LEU A 37 -8.20 -11.92 -8.64
C LEU A 37 -8.34 -11.66 -10.13
N ALA A 38 -8.32 -10.38 -10.52
CA ALA A 38 -8.33 -9.95 -11.91
C ALA A 38 -7.52 -8.66 -12.04
N MET A 39 -6.81 -8.51 -13.15
CA MET A 39 -6.05 -7.30 -13.43
C MET A 39 -5.91 -7.07 -14.92
N ASP A 40 -6.01 -5.80 -15.31
CA ASP A 40 -5.73 -5.29 -16.64
C ASP A 40 -4.86 -4.02 -16.52
N GLU A 41 -4.58 -3.32 -17.62
CA GLU A 41 -3.75 -2.11 -17.62
C GLU A 41 -4.27 -1.03 -16.67
N THR A 42 -5.58 -0.80 -16.64
CA THR A 42 -6.23 0.29 -15.89
C THR A 42 -7.19 -0.19 -14.80
N GLN A 43 -7.39 -1.50 -14.65
CA GLN A 43 -8.36 -2.06 -13.71
C GLN A 43 -7.72 -3.16 -12.86
N GLU A 44 -8.18 -3.28 -11.62
CA GLU A 44 -7.81 -4.38 -10.74
C GLU A 44 -8.97 -4.78 -9.82
N LEU A 45 -9.04 -6.07 -9.53
CA LEU A 45 -9.89 -6.68 -8.52
C LEU A 45 -9.01 -7.45 -7.56
N ARG A 46 -9.16 -7.17 -6.26
CA ARG A 46 -8.35 -7.82 -5.23
C ARG A 46 -9.16 -8.15 -3.99
N ILE A 47 -8.70 -9.15 -3.26
CA ILE A 47 -9.06 -9.37 -1.86
C ILE A 47 -7.86 -9.05 -0.98
N ARG A 48 -8.14 -8.54 0.22
CA ARG A 48 -7.12 -8.15 1.20
C ARG A 48 -7.50 -8.63 2.59
N ARG A 49 -6.50 -9.11 3.33
CA ARG A 49 -6.53 -9.28 4.79
C ARG A 49 -5.64 -8.24 5.41
N ILE A 50 -6.15 -7.49 6.37
CA ILE A 50 -5.42 -6.50 7.17
C ILE A 50 -5.45 -7.00 8.61
N THR A 51 -4.29 -7.15 9.23
CA THR A 51 -4.19 -7.50 10.66
C THR A 51 -3.53 -6.35 11.38
N ASP A 52 -4.24 -5.74 12.33
CA ASP A 52 -3.66 -4.77 13.25
C ASP A 52 -2.65 -5.48 14.16
N LEU A 53 -1.38 -5.04 14.13
CA LEU A 53 -0.30 -5.74 14.82
C LEU A 53 -0.32 -5.53 16.34
N ALA A 54 -0.97 -4.47 16.83
CA ALA A 54 -1.07 -4.19 18.25
C ALA A 54 -2.18 -5.01 18.93
N THR A 55 -3.29 -5.21 18.23
CA THR A 55 -4.51 -5.84 18.78
C THR A 55 -4.76 -7.25 18.26
N GLY A 56 -4.16 -7.61 17.12
CA GLY A 56 -4.45 -8.85 16.40
C GLY A 56 -5.80 -8.85 15.67
N ARG A 57 -6.54 -7.73 15.66
CA ARG A 57 -7.80 -7.62 14.94
C ARG A 57 -7.57 -7.79 13.45
N LYS A 58 -8.43 -8.58 12.80
CA LYS A 58 -8.40 -8.80 11.35
C LYS A 58 -9.58 -8.12 10.68
N GLU A 59 -9.30 -7.53 9.52
CA GLU A 59 -10.27 -6.97 8.60
C GLU A 59 -10.03 -7.58 7.22
N PHE A 60 -11.11 -7.74 6.46
CA PHE A 60 -11.06 -8.35 5.14
C PHE A 60 -11.84 -7.48 4.17
N THR A 61 -11.22 -7.13 3.04
CA THR A 61 -11.85 -6.29 2.03
C THR A 61 -11.78 -6.93 0.66
N HIS A 62 -12.73 -6.55 -0.19
CA HIS A 62 -12.72 -6.80 -1.62
C HIS A 62 -12.77 -5.45 -2.34
N THR A 63 -11.75 -5.16 -3.13
CA THR A 63 -11.56 -3.86 -3.76
C THR A 63 -11.60 -4.00 -5.29
N PHE A 64 -12.34 -3.11 -5.94
CA PHE A 64 -12.20 -2.81 -7.36
C PHE A 64 -11.59 -1.41 -7.50
N LYS A 65 -10.48 -1.30 -8.25
CA LYS A 65 -9.91 0.01 -8.63
C LYS A 65 -9.90 0.19 -10.15
N ARG A 66 -10.15 1.42 -10.60
CA ARG A 66 -10.03 1.83 -12.00
C ARG A 66 -9.26 3.15 -12.12
N GLY A 67 -8.29 3.19 -13.02
CA GLY A 67 -7.46 4.37 -13.28
C GLY A 67 -5.98 4.05 -13.34
N ASN A 68 -5.16 5.07 -13.54
CA ASN A 68 -3.71 4.97 -13.57
C ASN A 68 -3.05 6.22 -12.96
N GLY A 69 -1.78 6.10 -12.58
CA GLY A 69 -1.05 7.24 -12.02
C GLY A 69 -1.62 7.69 -10.67
N MET A 70 -1.69 9.02 -10.50
CA MET A 70 -2.03 9.71 -9.25
C MET A 70 -3.51 9.64 -8.89
N VAL A 71 -4.40 9.48 -9.87
CA VAL A 71 -5.85 9.61 -9.68
C VAL A 71 -6.55 8.30 -10.03
N ARG A 72 -7.29 7.73 -9.07
CA ARG A 72 -7.99 6.46 -9.25
C ARG A 72 -9.38 6.49 -8.63
N GLU A 73 -10.30 5.81 -9.31
CA GLU A 73 -11.60 5.47 -8.75
C GLU A 73 -11.53 4.18 -7.96
N GLU A 74 -12.14 4.19 -6.78
CA GLU A 74 -12.18 3.05 -5.88
C GLU A 74 -13.61 2.68 -5.46
N VAL A 75 -13.83 1.37 -5.43
CA VAL A 75 -14.95 0.73 -4.72
C VAL A 75 -14.37 -0.35 -3.82
N GLU A 76 -14.37 -0.09 -2.52
CA GLU A 76 -13.97 -1.04 -1.49
C GLU A 76 -15.16 -1.38 -0.60
N TYR A 77 -15.26 -2.65 -0.21
CA TYR A 77 -16.23 -3.10 0.77
C TYR A 77 -15.67 -4.23 1.63
N GLU A 78 -16.15 -4.30 2.86
CA GLU A 78 -15.82 -5.37 3.80
C GLU A 78 -16.42 -6.71 3.34
N ILE A 79 -15.66 -7.78 3.56
CA ILE A 79 -16.11 -9.16 3.40
C ILE A 79 -15.86 -9.91 4.71
N SER A 80 -16.54 -11.05 4.89
CA SER A 80 -16.26 -11.90 6.06
C SER A 80 -14.95 -12.68 5.89
N GLU A 81 -14.33 -13.09 7.00
CA GLU A 81 -13.18 -14.01 7.00
C GLU A 81 -13.47 -15.27 6.18
N SER A 82 -14.66 -15.86 6.34
CA SER A 82 -15.07 -17.05 5.61
C SER A 82 -15.14 -16.84 4.09
N ILE A 83 -15.60 -15.67 3.62
CA ILE A 83 -15.59 -15.36 2.18
C ILE A 83 -14.15 -15.21 1.68
N TYR A 84 -13.32 -14.48 2.44
CA TYR A 84 -11.92 -14.29 2.10
C TYR A 84 -11.18 -15.64 1.97
N GLU A 85 -11.32 -16.53 2.96
CA GLU A 85 -10.66 -17.83 2.98
C GLU A 85 -11.08 -18.74 1.82
N GLN A 86 -12.38 -18.76 1.48
CA GLN A 86 -12.88 -19.53 0.34
C GLN A 86 -12.32 -19.01 -0.98
N ILE A 87 -12.32 -17.68 -1.20
CA ILE A 87 -11.78 -17.09 -2.42
C ILE A 87 -10.26 -17.31 -2.50
N ALA A 88 -9.53 -17.04 -1.41
CA ALA A 88 -8.08 -17.21 -1.36
C ALA A 88 -7.68 -18.67 -1.60
N GLY A 89 -8.36 -19.62 -0.96
CA GLY A 89 -8.11 -21.05 -1.13
C GLY A 89 -8.44 -21.56 -2.53
N ALA A 90 -9.56 -21.11 -3.12
CA ALA A 90 -9.93 -21.49 -4.48
C ALA A 90 -8.99 -20.89 -5.53
N PHE A 91 -8.51 -19.65 -5.32
CA PHE A 91 -7.62 -18.98 -6.25
C PHE A 91 -6.18 -19.51 -6.16
N GLY A 92 -5.72 -19.90 -4.96
CA GLY A 92 -4.47 -20.64 -4.75
C GLY A 92 -3.18 -19.86 -5.05
N ALA A 93 -3.25 -18.53 -5.18
CA ALA A 93 -2.09 -17.69 -5.44
C ALA A 93 -1.37 -17.29 -4.14
N VAL A 94 -0.06 -17.00 -4.25
CA VAL A 94 0.71 -16.47 -3.13
C VAL A 94 0.32 -15.01 -2.90
N PRO A 95 -0.13 -14.60 -1.71
CA PRO A 95 -0.45 -13.20 -1.46
C PRO A 95 0.82 -12.34 -1.46
N LEU A 96 0.69 -11.09 -1.93
CA LEU A 96 1.71 -10.07 -1.71
C LEU A 96 1.58 -9.56 -0.29
N THR A 97 2.66 -9.63 0.48
CA THR A 97 2.64 -9.30 1.90
C THR A 97 3.49 -8.09 2.22
N LYS A 98 3.00 -7.22 3.11
CA LYS A 98 3.75 -6.07 3.61
C LYS A 98 3.38 -5.73 5.05
N ASN A 99 4.28 -5.07 5.77
CA ASN A 99 3.95 -4.34 6.98
C ASN A 99 3.80 -2.86 6.63
N ARG A 100 2.66 -2.27 6.98
CA ARG A 100 2.40 -0.85 6.82
C ARG A 100 2.49 -0.15 8.17
N ILE A 101 3.32 0.87 8.25
CA ILE A 101 3.38 1.80 9.37
C ILE A 101 2.65 3.07 8.94
N THR A 102 1.56 3.41 9.61
CA THR A 102 0.89 4.70 9.44
C THR A 102 1.40 5.64 10.52
N ALA A 103 1.92 6.79 10.12
CA ALA A 103 2.56 7.72 11.03
C ALA A 103 2.27 9.18 10.66
N ASP A 104 2.57 10.08 11.59
CA ASP A 104 2.70 11.50 11.35
C ASP A 104 4.18 11.88 11.27
N TRP A 105 4.57 12.61 10.24
CA TRP A 105 5.88 13.24 10.10
C TRP A 105 5.69 14.75 10.05
N GLU A 106 5.92 15.44 11.16
CA GLU A 106 5.83 16.91 11.25
C GLU A 106 4.49 17.48 10.70
N GLY A 107 3.38 16.80 10.99
CA GLY A 107 2.04 17.17 10.52
C GLY A 107 1.61 16.55 9.19
N ILE A 108 2.49 15.76 8.56
CA ILE A 108 2.21 15.06 7.30
C ILE A 108 1.87 13.60 7.61
N GLY A 109 0.69 13.15 7.20
CA GLY A 109 0.32 11.73 7.26
C GLY A 109 1.14 10.93 6.24
N VAL A 110 1.88 9.92 6.70
CA VAL A 110 2.68 9.05 5.85
C VAL A 110 2.33 7.58 6.09
N GLU A 111 2.36 6.80 5.03
CA GLU A 111 2.26 5.34 5.08
C GLU A 111 3.55 4.72 4.58
N ILE A 112 4.27 4.02 5.45
CA ILE A 112 5.52 3.35 5.11
C ILE A 112 5.25 1.86 4.93
N ASP A 113 5.41 1.37 3.71
CA ASP A 113 5.17 -0.01 3.32
C ASP A 113 6.49 -0.78 3.18
N ILE A 114 6.62 -1.84 3.96
CA ILE A 114 7.78 -2.73 3.97
C ILE A 114 7.36 -4.08 3.37
N TYR A 115 7.85 -4.41 2.19
CA TYR A 115 7.55 -5.65 1.47
C TYR A 115 8.59 -6.73 1.76
N ASP A 116 8.28 -7.63 2.70
CA ASP A 116 9.22 -8.68 3.16
C ASP A 116 9.69 -9.60 2.03
N GLN A 117 8.84 -9.84 1.03
CA GLN A 117 9.11 -10.76 -0.07
C GLN A 117 10.09 -10.20 -1.11
N LEU A 118 10.42 -8.90 -1.04
CA LEU A 118 11.02 -8.15 -2.15
C LEU A 118 12.13 -7.20 -1.75
N ASP A 119 12.48 -7.12 -0.46
CA ASP A 119 13.46 -6.16 0.07
C ASP A 119 13.20 -4.74 -0.46
N LEU A 120 11.93 -4.33 -0.38
CA LEU A 120 11.44 -3.06 -0.89
C LEU A 120 10.73 -2.31 0.22
N THR A 121 11.12 -1.06 0.43
CA THR A 121 10.37 -0.13 1.29
C THR A 121 9.97 1.09 0.48
N VAL A 122 8.70 1.46 0.56
CA VAL A 122 8.15 2.66 -0.08
C VAL A 122 7.41 3.50 0.95
N VAL A 123 7.35 4.79 0.72
CA VAL A 123 6.49 5.71 1.46
C VAL A 123 5.42 6.27 0.54
N GLU A 124 4.18 6.27 1.00
CA GLU A 124 3.03 6.85 0.35
C GLU A 124 2.51 8.03 1.18
N VAL A 125 2.05 9.07 0.49
CA VAL A 125 1.38 10.23 1.07
C VAL A 125 0.11 10.47 0.27
N GLU A 126 -1.02 10.53 0.98
CA GLU A 126 -2.33 10.85 0.42
C GLU A 126 -2.61 12.35 0.56
N PHE A 127 -3.28 12.92 -0.44
CA PHE A 127 -3.58 14.34 -0.53
C PHE A 127 -5.08 14.56 -0.75
N ALA A 128 -5.62 15.67 -0.23
CA ALA A 128 -7.02 16.01 -0.46
C ALA A 128 -7.25 16.58 -1.87
N SER A 129 -6.19 17.04 -2.54
CA SER A 129 -6.24 17.62 -3.88
C SER A 129 -4.94 17.45 -4.65
N GLU A 130 -5.00 17.55 -5.99
CA GLU A 130 -3.81 17.56 -6.84
C GLU A 130 -2.92 18.77 -6.57
N GLN A 131 -3.53 19.91 -6.20
CA GLN A 131 -2.78 21.13 -5.87
C GLN A 131 -1.89 20.91 -4.64
N GLU A 132 -2.41 20.27 -3.59
CA GLU A 132 -1.64 19.89 -2.40
C GLU A 132 -0.52 18.90 -2.76
N ALA A 133 -0.81 17.89 -3.57
CA ALA A 133 0.18 16.89 -3.99
C ALA A 133 1.36 17.52 -4.76
N ASN A 134 1.07 18.49 -5.63
CA ASN A 134 2.07 19.20 -6.43
C ASN A 134 2.87 20.23 -5.61
N ALA A 135 2.26 20.83 -4.58
CA ALA A 135 2.91 21.79 -3.69
C ALA A 135 3.71 21.11 -2.55
N PHE A 136 3.59 19.79 -2.40
CA PHE A 136 4.19 19.03 -1.31
C PHE A 136 5.72 19.06 -1.35
N GLU A 137 6.33 19.60 -0.29
CA GLU A 137 7.78 19.59 -0.07
C GLU A 137 8.22 18.25 0.54
N LEU A 138 9.22 17.63 -0.08
CA LEU A 138 9.68 16.29 0.29
C LEU A 138 10.61 16.35 1.51
N PRO A 139 10.33 15.56 2.57
CA PRO A 139 11.30 15.33 3.63
C PRO A 139 12.61 14.74 3.09
N TYR A 140 13.74 14.98 3.77
CA TYR A 140 15.06 14.55 3.31
C TYR A 140 15.21 13.03 3.07
N TRP A 141 14.37 12.22 3.73
CA TRP A 141 14.37 10.77 3.63
C TRP A 141 13.45 10.23 2.51
N PHE A 142 12.68 11.11 1.86
CA PHE A 142 11.94 10.79 0.64
C PHE A 142 12.90 10.80 -0.55
N GLY A 143 13.00 9.67 -1.22
CA GLY A 143 13.83 9.48 -2.39
C GLY A 143 13.10 9.74 -3.69
N ARG A 144 13.43 8.92 -4.69
CA ARG A 144 12.86 9.01 -6.01
C ARG A 144 11.34 8.81 -5.96
N ASP A 145 10.60 9.72 -6.59
CA ASP A 145 9.17 9.57 -6.86
C ASP A 145 8.97 8.45 -7.89
N ILE A 146 8.27 7.41 -7.48
CA ILE A 146 8.00 6.19 -8.23
C ILE A 146 6.50 6.02 -8.53
N GLY A 147 5.68 7.03 -8.26
CA GLY A 147 4.21 6.93 -8.40
C GLY A 147 3.74 6.58 -9.82
N ALA A 148 4.46 7.05 -10.84
CA ALA A 148 4.18 6.74 -12.25
C ALA A 148 4.87 5.46 -12.77
N GLU A 149 5.81 4.90 -12.01
CA GLU A 149 6.61 3.76 -12.44
C GLU A 149 5.82 2.44 -12.26
N LYS A 150 5.26 1.92 -13.35
CA LYS A 150 4.42 0.70 -13.36
C LYS A 150 5.07 -0.52 -12.67
N GLN A 151 6.40 -0.61 -12.67
CA GLN A 151 7.16 -1.70 -12.05
C GLN A 151 7.03 -1.76 -10.53
N TYR A 152 6.74 -0.63 -9.88
CA TYR A 152 6.49 -0.54 -8.44
C TYR A 152 5.01 -0.55 -8.06
N SER A 153 4.11 -0.69 -9.04
CA SER A 153 2.69 -0.88 -8.72
C SER A 153 2.47 -2.24 -8.07
N ASN A 154 1.63 -2.28 -7.03
CA ASN A 154 1.39 -3.50 -6.25
C ASN A 154 0.92 -4.67 -7.14
N LYS A 155 0.12 -4.42 -8.19
CA LYS A 155 -0.29 -5.45 -9.14
C LYS A 155 0.87 -6.04 -9.95
N THR A 156 1.79 -5.19 -10.43
CA THR A 156 3.00 -5.67 -11.17
C THR A 156 3.91 -6.44 -10.24
N VAL A 157 4.10 -5.91 -9.02
CA VAL A 157 4.88 -6.53 -7.96
C VAL A 157 4.32 -7.92 -7.61
N TRP A 158 3.02 -8.02 -7.35
CA TRP A 158 2.35 -9.30 -7.08
C TRP A 158 2.45 -10.27 -8.26
N ARG A 159 2.29 -9.79 -9.49
CA ARG A 159 2.42 -10.62 -10.70
C ARG A 159 3.84 -11.18 -10.85
N SER A 160 4.86 -10.41 -10.46
CA SER A 160 6.25 -10.88 -10.46
C SER A 160 6.50 -11.96 -9.41
N LEU A 161 5.85 -11.85 -8.24
CA LEU A 161 5.90 -12.85 -7.17
C LEU A 161 5.35 -14.20 -7.62
N GLN A 162 4.24 -14.22 -8.37
CA GLN A 162 3.64 -15.46 -8.86
C GLN A 162 4.55 -16.25 -9.82
N LYS A 163 5.51 -15.59 -10.48
CA LYS A 163 6.47 -16.27 -11.38
C LYS A 163 7.61 -16.95 -10.63
N ARG A 164 7.77 -16.67 -9.34
CA ARG A 164 8.82 -17.23 -8.48
C ARG A 164 8.33 -18.40 -7.62
N ALA A 165 7.01 -18.58 -7.54
CA ALA A 165 6.34 -19.59 -6.73
C ALA A 165 6.17 -20.91 -7.48
#